data_AF-A0A5C9DCI1-F1
#
_entry.id   AF-A0A5C9DCI1-F1
#
_cell.length_a   1.000
_cell.length_b   1.000
_cell.length_c   1.000
_cell.angle_alpha   90.00
_cell.angle_beta   90.00
_cell.angle_gamma   90.00
#
_symmetry.space_group_name_H-M   'P 1'
#
loop_
_entity.id
_entity.type
_entity.pdbx_description
1 polymer ?
#
loop_
_entity_poly.entity_id
_entity_poly.type
_entity_poly.pdbx_seq_one_letter_code
_entity_poly.pdbx_strand_id
1 'polypeptide(L)'
;MIRIVTSIVLLALLAIFVSLNFGYTTPINIFGLRIIDSIPVVAVSALSFAFGILYSLFIYIGITKRQKSRQALKAQGRKFKLWEKDHTADAAQSK
;
A
#
# COMPACT_ATOMS: atom_id res chain seq x y z
N MET A 1 -2.54 -7.94 -16.09
CA MET A 1 -2.71 -9.41 -16.11
C MET A 1 -1.84 -10.10 -15.06
N ILE A 2 -0.51 -9.93 -15.06
CA ILE A 2 0.39 -10.61 -14.10
C ILE A 2 -0.02 -10.41 -12.63
N ARG A 3 -0.41 -9.18 -12.26
CA ARG A 3 -0.88 -8.84 -10.91
C ARG A 3 -2.10 -9.66 -10.47
N ILE A 4 -3.03 -9.93 -11.38
CA ILE A 4 -4.25 -10.70 -11.09
C ILE A 4 -3.91 -12.18 -10.90
N VAL A 5 -3.08 -12.74 -11.79
CA VAL A 5 -2.63 -14.13 -11.71
C VAL A 5 -1.86 -14.37 -10.40
N THR A 6 -0.93 -13.47 -10.05
CA THR A 6 -0.19 -13.55 -8.78
C THR A 6 -1.13 -13.50 -7.57
N SER A 7 -2.14 -12.62 -7.57
CA SER A 7 -3.11 -12.56 -6.48
C SER A 7 -3.93 -13.85 -6.32
N ILE A 8 -4.37 -14.46 -7.43
CA ILE A 8 -5.13 -15.72 -7.39
C ILE A 8 -4.26 -16.86 -6.85
N VAL A 9 -3.01 -16.96 -7.31
CA VAL A 9 -2.07 -18.00 -6.83
C VAL A 9 -1.79 -17.84 -5.35
N LEU A 10 -1.53 -16.62 -4.87
CA LEU A 10 -1.33 -16.36 -3.44
C LEU A 10 -2.57 -16.72 -2.61
N LEU A 11 -3.77 -16.45 -3.12
CA LEU A 11 -5.01 -16.77 -2.42
C LEU A 11 -5.24 -18.28 -2.32
N ALA A 12 -4.94 -19.03 -3.39
CA ALA A 12 -5.01 -20.49 -3.37
C ALA A 12 -4.00 -21.10 -2.40
N LEU A 13 -2.76 -20.60 -2.40
CA LEU A 13 -1.73 -21.04 -1.45
C LEU A 13 -2.13 -20.74 0.00
N LEU A 14 -2.69 -19.56 0.27
CA LEU A 14 -3.19 -19.20 1.58
C LEU A 14 -4.32 -20.16 2.03
N ALA A 15 -5.26 -20.48 1.14
CA ALA A 15 -6.35 -21.40 1.45
C ALA A 15 -5.82 -22.80 1.80
N ILE A 16 -4.89 -23.35 1.00
CA ILE A 16 -4.25 -24.64 1.27
C ILE A 16 -3.52 -24.60 2.63
N PHE A 17 -2.76 -23.54 2.89
CA PHE A 17 -2.03 -23.37 4.14
C PHE A 17 -2.97 -23.34 5.36
N VAL A 18 -4.08 -22.63 5.26
CA VAL A 18 -5.11 -22.59 6.31
C VAL A 18 -5.76 -23.95 6.51
N SER A 19 -6.13 -24.64 5.42
CA SER A 19 -6.74 -25.98 5.49
C SER A 19 -5.82 -27.02 6.14
N LEU A 20 -4.52 -26.99 5.84
CA LEU A 20 -3.53 -27.89 6.44
C LEU A 20 -3.32 -27.61 7.94
N ASN A 21 -3.60 -26.39 8.40
CA ASN A 21 -3.36 -25.95 9.77
C ASN A 21 -4.63 -25.88 10.65
N PHE A 22 -5.78 -26.36 10.16
CA PHE A 22 -7.08 -26.19 10.82
C PHE A 22 -7.20 -26.85 12.20
N GLY A 23 -6.45 -27.92 12.46
CA GLY A 23 -6.42 -28.63 13.73
C GLY A 23 -5.26 -28.25 14.66
N TYR A 24 -4.35 -27.39 14.22
CA TYR A 24 -3.17 -27.05 14.99
C TYR A 24 -3.42 -25.82 15.87
N THR A 25 -2.97 -25.90 17.12
CA THR A 25 -2.91 -24.78 18.05
C THR A 25 -1.46 -24.40 18.30
N THR A 26 -1.23 -23.10 18.51
CA THR A 26 0.09 -22.57 18.85
C THR A 26 -0.01 -21.66 20.06
N PRO A 27 0.96 -21.73 20.99
CA PRO A 27 1.07 -20.76 22.05
C PRO A 27 1.50 -19.41 21.45
N ILE A 28 0.79 -18.34 21.77
CA ILE A 28 1.19 -16.99 21.35
C ILE A 28 1.84 -16.28 22.53
N ASN A 29 3.05 -15.80 22.31
CA ASN A 29 3.75 -14.94 23.24
C ASN A 29 3.78 -13.51 22.67
N ILE A 30 2.99 -12.61 23.24
CA ILE A 30 2.97 -11.20 22.84
C ILE A 30 3.84 -10.45 23.86
N PHE A 31 5.03 -10.03 23.43
CA PHE A 31 5.97 -9.24 24.24
C PHE A 31 6.37 -9.88 25.60
N GLY A 32 6.50 -11.20 25.68
CA GLY A 32 6.94 -11.90 26.89
C GLY A 32 5.80 -12.30 27.84
N LEU A 33 4.56 -11.84 27.60
CA LEU A 33 3.39 -12.40 28.26
C LEU A 33 2.83 -13.57 27.44
N ARG A 34 2.88 -14.78 28.02
CA ARG A 34 2.03 -15.90 27.58
C ARG A 34 0.60 -15.58 28.00
N ILE A 35 -0.20 -15.12 27.04
CA ILE A 35 -1.58 -14.72 27.31
C ILE A 35 -2.52 -15.92 27.12
N ILE A 36 -2.26 -16.80 26.14
CA ILE A 36 -3.08 -17.98 25.82
C ILE A 36 -2.20 -19.10 25.24
N ASP A 37 -2.25 -20.30 25.84
CA ASP A 37 -1.41 -21.45 25.45
C ASP A 37 -1.91 -22.18 24.17
N SER A 38 -3.18 -22.03 23.82
CA SER A 38 -3.82 -22.82 22.76
C SER A 38 -4.67 -21.96 21.81
N ILE A 39 -4.02 -21.13 20.97
CA ILE A 39 -4.74 -20.38 19.93
C ILE A 39 -4.65 -21.14 18.60
N PRO A 40 -5.76 -21.32 17.87
CA PRO A 40 -5.74 -21.94 16.55
C PRO A 40 -4.80 -21.21 15.59
N VAL A 41 -3.94 -21.94 14.88
CA VAL A 41 -3.00 -21.39 13.88
C VAL A 41 -3.75 -20.60 12.79
N VAL A 42 -4.95 -21.05 12.46
CA VAL A 42 -5.85 -20.37 11.52
C VAL A 42 -6.19 -18.95 11.99
N ALA A 43 -6.48 -18.75 13.28
CA ALA A 43 -6.80 -17.43 13.82
C ALA A 43 -5.58 -16.50 13.74
N VAL A 44 -4.39 -17.01 14.06
CA VAL A 44 -3.13 -16.23 14.03
C VAL A 44 -2.76 -15.84 12.60
N SER A 45 -2.87 -16.78 11.65
CA SER A 45 -2.58 -16.53 10.25
C SER A 45 -3.60 -15.58 9.61
N ALA A 46 -4.88 -15.71 9.94
CA ALA A 46 -5.93 -14.80 9.50
C ALA A 46 -5.70 -13.37 10.04
N LEU A 47 -5.35 -13.21 11.32
CA LEU A 47 -5.02 -11.91 11.89
C LEU A 47 -3.80 -11.29 11.18
N SER A 48 -2.74 -12.07 11.01
CA SER A 48 -1.51 -11.61 10.35
C SER A 48 -1.77 -11.16 8.91
N PHE A 49 -2.61 -11.90 8.19
CA PHE A 49 -3.04 -11.55 6.84
C PHE A 49 -3.86 -10.25 6.82
N ALA A 50 -4.81 -10.09 7.74
CA ALA A 50 -5.60 -8.87 7.88
C ALA A 50 -4.73 -7.64 8.17
N PHE A 51 -3.77 -7.78 9.10
CA PHE A 51 -2.78 -6.74 9.38
C PHE A 51 -1.89 -6.43 8.17
N GLY A 52 -1.49 -7.45 7.40
CA GLY A 52 -0.76 -7.27 6.16
C GLY A 52 -1.54 -6.46 5.12
N ILE A 53 -2.84 -6.73 4.96
CA ILE A 53 -3.72 -5.95 4.08
C ILE A 53 -3.82 -4.51 4.56
N LEU A 54 -4.11 -4.30 5.85
CA LEU A 54 -4.17 -2.96 6.46
C LEU A 54 -2.86 -2.20 6.26
N TYR A 55 -1.72 -2.83 6.51
CA TYR A 55 -0.40 -2.22 6.31
C TYR A 55 -0.17 -1.84 4.85
N SER A 56 -0.53 -2.71 3.91
CA SER A 56 -0.44 -2.42 2.47
C SER A 56 -1.31 -1.22 2.08
N LEU A 57 -2.48 -1.07 2.69
CA LEU A 57 -3.41 0.04 2.46
C LEU A 57 -2.80 1.36 2.97
N PHE A 58 -2.22 1.35 4.18
CA PHE A 58 -1.52 2.51 4.72
C PHE A 58 -0.36 2.96 3.81
N ILE A 59 0.45 2.02 3.33
CA ILE A 59 1.53 2.32 2.38
C ILE A 59 0.97 2.90 1.08
N TYR A 60 -0.06 2.27 0.52
CA TYR A 60 -0.68 2.71 -0.73
C TYR A 60 -1.21 4.16 -0.63
N ILE A 61 -1.89 4.49 0.48
CA ILE A 61 -2.36 5.85 0.75
C ILE A 61 -1.17 6.82 0.86
N GLY A 62 -0.12 6.44 1.58
CA GLY A 62 1.10 7.25 1.73
C GLY A 62 1.78 7.56 0.38
N ILE A 63 1.92 6.56 -0.48
CA ILE A 63 2.49 6.73 -1.83
C ILE A 63 1.61 7.62 -2.70
N THR A 64 0.29 7.42 -2.66
CA THR A 64 -0.66 8.21 -3.45
C THR A 64 -0.62 9.69 -3.06
N LYS A 65 -0.53 10.00 -1.76
CA LYS A 65 -0.37 11.39 -1.27
C LYS A 65 0.94 12.01 -1.75
N ARG A 66 2.06 11.27 -1.69
CA ARG A 66 3.36 11.74 -2.19
C ARG A 66 3.35 12.01 -3.70
N GLN A 67 2.70 11.15 -4.48
CA GLN A 67 2.56 11.33 -5.93
C GLN A 67 1.70 12.56 -6.28
N LYS A 68 0.57 12.78 -5.59
CA LYS A 68 -0.26 13.99 -5.77
C LYS A 68 0.52 15.27 -5.46
N SER A 69 1.30 15.29 -4.37
CA SER A 69 2.14 16.45 -4.02
C SER A 69 3.18 16.77 -5.10
N ARG A 70 3.86 15.75 -5.64
CA ARG A 70 4.82 15.93 -6.73
C ARG A 70 4.17 16.40 -8.04
N GLN A 71 2.95 15.95 -8.33
CA GLN A 71 2.20 16.40 -9.51
C GLN A 71 1.73 17.85 -9.37
N ALA A 72 1.31 18.28 -8.18
CA ALA A 72 0.94 19.66 -7.90
C ALA A 72 2.12 20.63 -8.09
N LEU A 73 3.31 20.27 -7.62
CA LEU A 73 4.53 21.05 -7.81
C LEU A 73 4.93 21.18 -9.30
N LYS A 74 4.81 20.08 -10.07
CA LYS A 74 5.03 20.11 -11.53
C LYS A 74 3.97 20.91 -12.28
N ALA A 75 2.76 21.03 -11.74
CA ALA A 75 1.70 21.85 -12.34
C ALA A 75 1.96 23.35 -12.10
N GLN A 76 2.42 23.73 -10.90
CA GLN A 76 2.81 25.12 -10.61
C GLN A 76 4.00 25.58 -11.46
N GLY A 77 5.05 24.76 -11.60
CA GLY A 77 6.20 25.11 -12.43
C GLY A 77 5.85 25.29 -13.93
N ARG A 78 4.84 24.58 -14.44
CA ARG A 78 4.34 24.76 -15.80
C ARG A 78 3.54 26.05 -15.97
N LYS A 79 2.74 26.43 -14.97
CA LYS A 79 2.02 27.71 -14.97
C LYS A 79 2.97 28.91 -14.94
N PHE A 80 4.04 28.83 -14.15
CA PHE A 80 5.05 29.89 -14.09
C PHE A 80 5.79 30.07 -15.43
N LYS A 81 6.21 28.97 -16.06
CA LYS A 81 6.84 29.02 -17.39
C LYS A 81 5.93 29.54 -18.51
N LEU A 82 4.62 29.28 -18.43
CA LEU A 82 3.65 29.82 -19.38
C LEU A 82 3.49 31.34 -19.20
N TRP A 83 3.35 31.79 -17.96
CA TRP A 83 3.26 33.21 -17.63
C TRP A 83 4.50 34.00 -18.06
N GLU A 84 5.70 33.45 -17.85
CA GLU A 84 6.97 34.02 -18.28
C GLU A 84 7.08 34.14 -19.81
N LYS A 85 6.56 33.13 -20.54
CA LYS A 85 6.49 33.15 -22.00
C LYS A 85 5.55 34.22 -22.54
N ASP A 86 4.39 34.39 -21.91
CA ASP A 86 3.42 35.40 -22.34
C ASP A 86 3.97 36.82 -22.10
N HIS A 87 4.59 37.08 -20.95
CA HIS A 87 5.16 38.41 -20.63
C HIS A 87 6.39 38.77 -21.49
N THR A 88 7.18 37.77 -21.90
CA THR A 88 8.32 38.00 -22.81
C THR A 88 7.88 38.16 -24.26
N ALA A 89 6.78 37.52 -24.67
CA ALA A 89 6.17 37.73 -25.98
C ALA A 89 5.53 39.12 -26.11
N ASP A 90 4.84 39.59 -25.07
CA ASP A 90 4.22 40.93 -25.04
C ASP A 90 5.29 42.04 -25.05
N ALA A 91 6.39 41.86 -24.31
CA ALA A 91 7.52 42.79 -24.32
C ALA A 91 8.27 42.85 -25.66
N ALA A 92 8.22 41.77 -26.46
CA ALA A 92 8.83 41.71 -27.79
C ALA A 92 7.96 42.35 -28.89
N GLN A 93 6.63 42.43 -28.70
CA GLN A 93 5.71 43.10 -29.64
C GLN A 93 5.57 44.61 -29.40
N SER A 94 6.05 45.12 -28.27
CA SER A 94 6.04 46.55 -27.92
C SER A 94 7.26 47.34 -28.45
N LYS A 95 8.18 46.70 -29.17
CA LYS A 95 9.33 47.33 -29.85
C LYS A 95 9.12 47.36 -31.35
#